data_AF-A0A1I0U1T2-F1
#
_entry.id   AF-A0A1I0U1T2-F1
#
_cell.length_a   1.000
_cell.length_b   1.000
_cell.length_c   1.000
_cell.angle_alpha   90.00
_cell.angle_beta   90.00
_cell.angle_gamma   90.00
#
_symmetry.space_group_name_H-M   'P 1'
#
loop_
_entity.id
_entity.type
_entity.pdbx_description
1 polymer ?
#
loop_
_entity_poly.entity_id
_entity_poly.type
_entity_poly.pdbx_seq_one_letter_code
_entity_poly.pdbx_strand_id
1 'polypeptide(L)' 'MKYEPLFYFLMGILFTYFAVDSAEDGIWDVTTMLFIMIATFDFGTAIRSLLKKTSRS' A
#
# COMPACT_ATOMS: atom_id res chain seq x y z
N MET A 1 9.76 -15.22 -7.12
CA MET A 1 10.07 -13.95 -7.80
C MET A 1 10.66 -12.98 -6.77
N LYS A 2 11.82 -12.38 -7.04
CA LYS A 2 12.65 -11.69 -6.02
C LYS A 2 12.25 -10.22 -5.77
N TYR A 3 11.37 -9.65 -6.59
CA TYR A 3 11.01 -8.22 -6.61
C TYR A 3 9.58 -7.92 -6.13
N GLU A 4 8.76 -8.94 -5.87
CA GLU A 4 7.36 -8.79 -5.43
C GLU A 4 7.15 -7.80 -4.27
N PRO A 5 7.95 -7.82 -3.17
CA PRO A 5 7.72 -6.91 -2.04
C PRO A 5 7.91 -5.44 -2.41
N LEU A 6 8.80 -5.18 -3.37
CA LEU A 6 9.15 -3.85 -3.83
C LEU A 6 8.03 -3.28 -4.72
N PHE A 7 7.40 -4.14 -5.52
CA PHE A 7 6.21 -3.78 -6.29
C PHE A 7 5.04 -3.38 -5.38
N TYR A 8 4.70 -4.22 -4.39
CA TYR A 8 3.62 -3.90 -3.44
C TYR A 8 3.92 -2.62 -2.66
N PHE A 9 5.18 -2.41 -2.25
CA PHE A 9 5.55 -1.18 -1.55
C PHE A 9 5.40 0.08 -2.43
N LEU A 10 5.82 0.02 -3.69
CA LEU A 10 5.66 1.13 -4.64
C LEU A 10 4.19 1.39 -4.98
N MET A 11 3.37 0.35 -5.13
CA MET A 11 1.93 0.48 -5.31
C MET A 11 1.26 1.13 -4.10
N GLY A 12 1.65 0.73 -2.87
CA GLY A 12 1.16 1.38 -1.65
C GLY A 12 1.46 2.88 -1.60
N ILE A 13 2.65 3.31 -2.05
CA ILE A 13 3.00 4.74 -2.17
C ILE A 13 2.11 5.43 -3.20
N LEU A 14 1.89 4.81 -4.37
CA LEU A 14 1.04 5.37 -5.43
C LEU A 14 -0.41 5.56 -4.96
N PHE A 15 -1.00 4.56 -4.29
CA PHE A 15 -2.35 4.70 -3.75
C PHE A 15 -2.42 5.70 -2.60
N THR A 16 -1.35 5.87 -1.82
CA THR A 16 -1.27 6.95 -0.83
C THR A 16 -1.30 8.32 -1.49
N TYR A 17 -0.60 8.49 -2.63
CA TYR A 17 -0.67 9.72 -3.41
C TYR A 17 -2.10 10.04 -3.87
N PHE A 18 -2.80 9.06 -4.46
CA PHE A 18 -4.20 9.24 -4.85
C PHE A 18 -5.15 9.46 -3.66
N ALA A 19 -4.88 8.83 -2.52
CA ALA A 19 -5.65 9.08 -1.30
C ALA A 19 -5.50 10.52 -0.83
N VAL A 20 -4.29 11.10 -0.88
CA VAL A 20 -4.04 12.49 -0.48
C VAL A 20 -4.70 13.46 -1.44
N ASP A 21 -4.61 13.21 -2.75
CA ASP A 21 -5.27 14.01 -3.79
C ASP A 21 -6.80 13.98 -3.63
N SER A 22 -7.38 12.79 -3.46
CA SER A 22 -8.81 12.61 -3.21
C SER A 22 -9.28 13.14 -1.84
N ALA A 23 -8.37 13.25 -0.86
CA ALA A 23 -8.71 13.77 0.46
C ALA A 23 -8.96 15.28 0.47
N GLU A 24 -8.61 16.01 -0.59
CA GLU A 24 -8.93 17.43 -0.75
C GLU A 24 -10.45 17.67 -0.74
N ASP A 25 -11.22 16.77 -1.37
CA ASP A 25 -12.69 16.81 -1.37
C ASP A 25 -13.31 16.24 -0.09
N GLY A 26 -12.54 15.45 0.66
CA GLY A 26 -12.93 14.93 1.97
C GLY A 26 -12.32 13.56 2.28
N ILE A 27 -11.81 13.41 3.51
CA ILE A 27 -11.20 12.16 3.98
C ILE A 27 -12.24 11.01 4.07
N TRP A 28 -13.50 11.36 4.33
CA TRP A 28 -14.61 10.40 4.42
C TRP A 28 -15.25 10.08 3.07
N ASP A 29 -14.74 10.62 1.97
CA ASP A 29 -15.19 10.22 0.65
C ASP A 29 -14.91 8.73 0.41
N VAL A 30 -15.83 8.06 -0.28
CA VAL A 30 -15.73 6.62 -0.55
C VAL A 30 -14.45 6.31 -1.32
N THR A 31 -14.06 7.18 -2.25
CA THR A 31 -12.88 7.02 -3.10
C THR A 31 -11.60 7.14 -2.27
N THR A 32 -11.52 8.17 -1.42
CA THR A 32 -10.40 8.36 -0.49
C THR A 32 -10.23 7.15 0.43
N MET A 33 -11.34 6.66 0.99
CA MET A 33 -11.31 5.50 1.89
C MET A 33 -10.88 4.23 1.17
N LEU A 34 -11.32 4.04 -0.09
CA LEU A 34 -10.86 2.93 -0.93
C LEU A 34 -9.35 2.98 -1.17
N PHE A 35 -8.80 4.14 -1.53
CA PHE A 35 -7.36 4.29 -1.72
C PHE A 35 -6.57 4.01 -0.45
N ILE A 36 -7.03 4.50 0.72
CA ILE A 36 -6.41 4.22 2.03
C ILE A 36 -6.41 2.71 2.33
N MET A 37 -7.55 2.02 2.11
CA MET A 37 -7.65 0.58 2.35
C MET A 37 -6.73 -0.23 1.44
N ILE A 38 -6.67 0.11 0.15
CA ILE A 38 -5.79 -0.58 -0.81
C ILE A 38 -4.32 -0.33 -0.46
N ALA A 39 -3.93 0.92 -0.18
CA ALA A 39 -2.57 1.25 0.24
C ALA A 39 -2.15 0.47 1.50
N THR A 40 -3.06 0.35 2.48
CA THR A 40 -2.82 -0.43 3.70
C THR A 40 -2.57 -1.90 3.41
N PHE A 41 -3.35 -2.49 2.50
CA PHE A 41 -3.16 -3.88 2.07
C PHE A 41 -1.81 -4.08 1.37
N ASP A 42 -1.44 -3.18 0.46
CA ASP A 42 -0.17 -3.20 -0.26
C ASP A 42 1.04 -3.12 0.69
N PHE A 43 1.02 -2.20 1.65
CA PHE A 43 2.07 -2.15 2.67
C PHE A 43 2.11 -3.39 3.56
N GLY A 44 0.94 -3.89 3.98
CA GLY A 44 0.85 -5.10 4.79
C GLY A 44 1.42 -6.33 4.09
N THR A 45 1.13 -6.50 2.80
CA THR A 45 1.68 -7.60 1.98
C THR A 45 3.18 -7.44 1.74
N ALA A 46 3.67 -6.23 1.47
CA ALA A 46 5.09 -5.94 1.35
C ALA A 46 5.86 -6.30 2.63
N ILE A 47 5.38 -5.83 3.79
CA ILE A 47 5.97 -6.10 5.11
C ILE A 47 5.97 -7.60 5.39
N ARG A 48 4.83 -8.29 5.20
CA ARG A 48 4.72 -9.75 5.42
C ARG A 48 5.71 -10.52 4.55
N SER A 49 5.88 -10.11 3.30
CA SER A 49 6.81 -10.75 2.37
C SER A 49 8.27 -10.56 2.79
N LEU A 50 8.63 -9.34 3.25
CA LEU A 50 9.96 -9.04 3.79
C LEU A 50 10.26 -9.84 5.07
N LEU A 51 9.28 -9.94 5.98
CA LEU A 51 9.42 -10.75 7.21
C LEU A 51 9.63 -12.24 6.89
N LYS A 52 8.83 -12.80 5.97
CA LYS A 52 8.98 -14.19 5.54
C LYS A 52 10.34 -14.45 4.87
N LYS A 53 10.88 -13.47 4.17
CA LYS A 53 12.22 -13.56 3.57
C LYS A 53 13.32 -13.58 4.63
N THR A 54 13.20 -12.76 5.67
CA THR A 54 14.19 -12.68 6.77
C THR A 54 14.28 -13.98 7.56
N SER A 55 13.16 -14.66 7.82
CA SER A 55 13.14 -15.94 8.54
C SER A 55 13.69 -17.13 7.74
N ARG A 56 13.94 -16.98 6.43
CA ARG A 56 14.45 -18.03 5.54
C ARG A 56 15.90 -17.81 5.10
N SER A 57 16.54 -16.74 5.58
CA SER A 57 17.97 -16.46 5.37
C SER A 57 18.77 -16.87 6.59
#